data_AF-A0A5K0X036-F1
#
_entry.id   AF-A0A5K0X036-F1
#
_cell.length_a   1.000
_cell.length_b   1.000
_cell.length_c   1.000
_cell.angle_alpha   90.00
_cell.angle_beta   90.00
_cell.angle_gamma   90.00
#
_symmetry.space_group_name_H-M   'P 1'
#
loop_
_entity.id
_entity.type
_entity.pdbx_description
1 polymer ?
#
loop_
_entity_poly.entity_id
_entity_poly.type
_entity_poly.pdbx_seq_one_letter_code
_entity_poly.pdbx_strand_id
1 'polypeptide(L)' 'ENLNLLLACRLMKKIASCKERIEKIDRDIKTKEEMKNVALGTSKINYMDPRISVAWCKRNEVPIEKVTTISVLFL' A
#
# COMPACT_ATOMS: atom_id res chain seq x y z
N GLU A 1 41.74 6.78 -2.61
CA GLU A 1 40.79 7.03 -1.52
C GLU A 1 39.38 7.43 -2.00
N ASN A 2 39.23 8.43 -2.88
CA ASN A 2 37.91 8.88 -3.36
C ASN A 2 37.04 7.81 -4.08
N LEU A 3 37.65 6.87 -4.79
CA LEU A 3 36.93 5.80 -5.49
C LEU A 3 36.30 4.78 -4.53
N ASN A 4 36.99 4.44 -3.44
CA ASN A 4 36.49 3.51 -2.42
C ASN A 4 35.32 4.13 -1.64
N LEU A 5 35.40 5.43 -1.37
CA LEU A 5 34.32 6.17 -0.71
C LEU A 5 33.04 6.22 -1.59
N LEU A 6 33.20 6.43 -2.91
CA LEU A 6 32.07 6.41 -3.84
C LEU A 6 31.43 5.03 -3.95
N LEU A 7 32.24 3.96 -3.97
CA LEU A 7 31.74 2.58 -4.01
C LEU A 7 30.97 2.22 -2.74
N ALA A 8 31.50 2.60 -1.57
CA ALA A 8 30.82 2.40 -0.30
C ALA A 8 29.46 3.10 -0.26
N CYS A 9 29.38 4.35 -0.74
CA CYS A 9 28.11 5.10 -0.84
C CYS A 9 27.09 4.38 -1.74
N ARG A 10 27.52 3.84 -2.90
CA ARG A 10 26.64 3.08 -3.81
C ARG A 10 26.12 1.79 -3.17
N LEU A 11 26.98 1.06 -2.45
CA LEU A 11 26.58 -0.15 -1.74
C LEU A 11 25.59 0.15 -0.61
N MET A 12 25.82 1.22 0.16
CA MET A 12 24.89 1.66 1.21
C MET A 12 23.51 2.02 0.64
N LYS A 13 23.45 2.72 -0.50
CA LYS A 13 22.17 3.02 -1.16
C LYS A 13 21.42 1.74 -1.59
N LYS A 14 22.14 0.75 -2.13
CA LYS A 14 21.55 -0.54 -2.50
C LYS A 14 21.04 -1.29 -1.26
N ILE A 15 21.81 -1.32 -0.19
CA ILE A 15 21.41 -1.96 1.07
C ILE A 15 20.17 -1.28 1.65
N ALA A 16 20.12 0.06 1.66
CA ALA A 16 18.96 0.81 2.13
C ALA A 16 17.69 0.46 1.33
N SER A 17 17.77 0.47 0.00
CA SER A 17 16.64 0.10 -0.86
C SER A 17 16.19 -1.36 -0.64
N CYS A 18 17.13 -2.29 -0.44
CA CYS A 18 16.80 -3.67 -0.12
C CYS A 18 16.07 -3.78 1.24
N LYS A 19 16.50 -3.02 2.26
CA LYS A 19 15.84 -3.00 3.58
C LYS A 19 14.40 -2.48 3.47
N GLU A 20 14.18 -1.37 2.76
CA GLU A 20 12.83 -0.83 2.53
C GLU A 20 11.91 -1.85 1.84
N ARG A 21 12.44 -2.60 0.86
CA ARG A 21 11.69 -3.67 0.18
C ARG A 21 11.32 -4.81 1.13
N ILE A 22 12.25 -5.23 2.00
CA ILE A 22 12.00 -6.28 2.99
C ILE A 22 10.89 -5.85 3.95
N GLU A 23 10.98 -4.63 4.48
CA GLU A 23 9.95 -4.10 5.38
C GLU A 23 8.59 -3.98 4.70
N LYS A 24 8.54 -3.60 3.42
CA LYS A 24 7.30 -3.59 2.64
C LYS A 24 6.69 -4.99 2.54
N ILE A 25 7.50 -5.99 2.20
CA ILE A 25 7.03 -7.38 2.05
C ILE A 25 6.54 -7.94 3.39
N ASP A 26 7.24 -7.66 4.49
CA ASP A 26 6.82 -8.10 5.83
C ASP A 26 5.46 -7.50 6.23
N ARG A 27 5.24 -6.21 5.95
CA ARG A 27 3.92 -5.58 6.13
C ARG A 27 2.84 -6.24 5.27
N ASP A 28 3.12 -6.48 3.99
CA ASP A 28 2.16 -7.09 3.07
C ASP A 28 1.78 -8.53 3.52
N ILE A 29 2.72 -9.29 4.07
CA ILE A 29 2.47 -10.64 4.61
C ILE A 29 1.56 -10.58 5.84
N LYS A 30 1.87 -9.69 6.80
CA LYS A 30 1.06 -9.52 8.01
C LYS A 30 -0.37 -9.14 7.67
N THR A 31 -0.55 -8.16 6.79
CA THR A 31 -1.88 -7.75 6.33
C THR A 31 -2.64 -8.90 5.65
N LYS A 32 -1.97 -9.74 4.85
CA LYS A 32 -2.61 -10.90 4.22
C LYS A 32 -3.06 -11.95 5.23
N GLU A 33 -2.24 -12.25 6.23
CA GLU A 33 -2.61 -13.21 7.29
C GLU A 33 -3.79 -12.70 8.12
N GLU A 34 -3.79 -11.42 8.51
CA GLU A 34 -4.90 -10.80 9.25
C GLU A 34 -6.22 -10.81 8.46
N MET A 35 -6.14 -10.61 7.14
CA MET A 35 -7.31 -10.55 6.26
C MET A 35 -7.78 -11.93 5.76
N LYS A 36 -7.05 -13.02 6.04
CA LYS A 36 -7.35 -14.35 5.52
C LYS A 36 -8.73 -14.88 5.89
N ASN A 37 -9.21 -14.51 7.08
CA ASN A 37 -10.48 -14.99 7.63
C ASN A 37 -11.64 -14.00 7.44
N VAL A 38 -11.42 -12.86 6.76
CA VAL A 38 -12.41 -11.79 6.62
C VAL A 38 -12.79 -11.59 5.16
N ALA A 39 -14.05 -11.83 4.82
CA ALA A 39 -14.58 -11.60 3.48
C ALA A 39 -14.88 -10.11 3.23
N LEU A 40 -13.85 -9.34 2.85
CA LEU A 40 -13.96 -7.90 2.61
C LEU A 40 -14.69 -7.53 1.30
N GLY A 41 -14.75 -8.45 0.34
CA GLY A 41 -15.35 -8.16 -0.98
C GLY A 41 -16.87 -7.93 -0.90
N THR A 42 -17.59 -8.76 -0.16
CA THR A 42 -19.05 -8.67 -0.02
C THR A 42 -19.45 -7.49 0.86
N SER A 43 -18.77 -7.29 1.99
CA SER A 43 -19.04 -6.19 2.92
C SER A 43 -18.87 -4.82 2.26
N LYS A 44 -17.82 -4.67 1.44
CA LYS A 44 -17.49 -3.41 0.77
C LYS A 44 -18.44 -3.02 -0.35
N ILE A 45 -19.01 -3.99 -1.07
CA ILE A 45 -19.92 -3.72 -2.20
C ILE A 45 -21.36 -3.54 -1.70
N ASN A 46 -21.80 -4.38 -0.77
CA ASN A 46 -23.22 -4.47 -0.44
C ASN A 46 -23.64 -3.69 0.81
N TYR A 47 -22.69 -3.33 1.67
CA TYR A 47 -23.00 -2.82 3.01
C TYR A 47 -22.22 -1.56 3.39
N MET A 48 -21.30 -1.09 2.53
CA MET A 48 -20.50 0.11 2.78
C MET A 48 -20.94 1.24 1.85
N ASP A 49 -21.23 2.43 2.39
CA ASP A 49 -21.54 3.60 1.58
C ASP A 49 -20.28 4.11 0.86
N PRO A 50 -20.24 4.10 -0.48
CA PRO A 50 -19.06 4.51 -1.24
C PRO A 50 -18.66 5.98 -0.99
N ARG A 51 -19.61 6.84 -0.58
CA ARG A 51 -19.34 8.26 -0.28
C ARG A 51 -18.44 8.42 0.93
N ILE A 52 -18.51 7.49 1.90
CA ILE A 52 -17.62 7.48 3.08
C ILE A 52 -16.18 7.25 2.61
N SER A 53 -15.96 6.26 1.75
CA SER A 53 -14.63 5.97 1.19
C SER A 53 -14.10 7.13 0.34
N VAL A 54 -14.95 7.76 -0.48
CA VAL A 54 -14.55 8.94 -1.28
C VAL A 54 -14.17 10.14 -0.40
N ALA A 55 -14.95 10.43 0.64
CA ALA A 55 -14.65 11.51 1.57
C ALA A 55 -13.32 11.28 2.29
N TRP A 56 -13.06 10.03 2.71
CA TRP A 56 -11.79 9.66 3.31
C TRP A 56 -10.61 9.81 2.33
N CYS A 57 -10.78 9.37 1.07
CA CYS A 57 -9.76 9.52 0.03
C CYS A 57 -9.41 11.00 -0.22
N LYS A 58 -10.43 11.86 -0.30
CA LYS A 58 -10.25 13.32 -0.47
C LYS A 58 -9.53 13.96 0.72
N ARG A 59 -9.82 13.53 1.95
CA ARG A 59 -9.20 14.06 3.16
C ARG A 59 -7.73 13.64 3.30
N ASN A 60 -7.39 12.43 2.89
CA ASN A 60 -6.04 11.86 3.06
C ASN A 60 -5.20 11.87 1.78
N GLU A 61 -5.66 12.57 0.73
CA GLU A 61 -4.98 12.67 -0.57
C GLU A 61 -4.66 11.30 -1.19
N VAL A 62 -5.54 10.31 -0.94
CA VAL A 62 -5.38 8.95 -1.47
C VAL A 62 -6.09 8.85 -2.82
N PRO A 63 -5.44 8.32 -3.87
CA PRO A 63 -6.08 8.06 -5.15
C PRO A 63 -7.29 7.11 -4.99
N ILE A 64 -8.47 7.57 -5.41
CA ILE A 64 -9.74 6.84 -5.23
C ILE A 64 -9.71 5.49 -5.94
N GLU A 65 -9.03 5.41 -7.09
CA GLU A 65 -8.80 4.19 -7.87
C GLU A 65 -8.12 3.05 -7.09
N LYS A 66 -7.37 3.37 -6.03
CA LYS A 66 -6.73 2.37 -5.16
C LYS A 66 -7.67 1.82 -4.10
N VAL A 67 -8.74 2.53 -3.77
CA VAL A 67 -9.65 2.19 -2.68
C VAL A 67 -10.95 1.61 -3.21
N THR A 68 -11.51 2.12 -4.30
CA THR A 68 -12.77 1.63 -4.87
C THR A 68 -12.67 1.53 -6.38
N THR A 69 -13.11 0.42 -6.96
CA THR A 69 -13.24 0.31 -8.41
C THR A 69 -14.29 1.31 -8.89
N ILE A 70 -14.02 1.99 -10.01
CA ILE A 70 -14.91 3.02 -10.57
C ILE A 70 -16.34 2.49 -10.80
N SER A 71 -16.49 1.21 -11.17
CA SER A 71 -17.78 0.57 -11.40
C SER A 71 -18.70 0.55 -10.16
N VAL A 72 -18.14 0.52 -8.94
CA VAL A 72 -18.91 0.47 -7.69
C VAL A 72 -19.27 1.87 -7.16
N LEU A 73 -18.74 2.93 -7.77
CA LEU A 73 -19.07 4.31 -7.42
C LEU A 73 -20.32 4.82 -8.15
N PHE A 74 -20.62 4.24 -9.31
CA PHE A 74 -21.73 4.63 -10.18
C PHE A 74 -22.97 3.73 -10.06
N LEU A 75 -22.89 2.69 -9.23
CA LEU A 75 -24.00 1.84 -8.79
C LEU A 75 -24.57 2.40 -7.49
#